data_AF-A0A0D9P7A6-F1
#
_entry.id   AF-A0A0D9P7A6-F1
#
_cell.length_a   1.000
_cell.length_b   1.000
_cell.length_c   1.000
_cell.angle_alpha   90.00
_cell.angle_beta   90.00
_cell.angle_gamma   90.00
#
_symmetry.space_group_name_H-M   'P 1'
#
loop_
_entity.id
_entity.type
_entity.pdbx_description
1 polymer ?
#
loop_
_entity_poly.entity_id
_entity_poly.type
_entity_poly.pdbx_seq_one_letter_code
_entity_poly.pdbx_strand_id
1 'polypeptide(L)'
;MAESAGHDPSDVGTVPEIVRFSVEEEQALLAESNSIKAEANTLYSSRDYENALAKYEHAISSCPNYLHYERAVIQSNMAACHLQTEQWAEAIKIASKALDGLVELEKTDPGLCNSMSNSKKSDSSDKESSEASFTDPDGVDDEIISSGASRAAPAPSPPQNSFLETRKADIRRIRTKALLRRARARSEAGGWQHLAGAEEDYKTLSTMPGLGAADLRTVQSQLRTLPPRTKAAQEKEMSEMWGKLKTLGDGILKPFGLSTDNFQMVKDGKTGGYSMNFTSGGESSKSS
;
A
#
# COMPACT_ATOMS: atom_id res chain seq x y z
N MET A 1 -47.79 -20.13 -31.90
CA MET A 1 -47.15 -18.80 -31.86
C MET A 1 -46.95 -18.43 -30.39
N ALA A 2 -45.76 -17.90 -30.05
CA ALA A 2 -45.18 -17.63 -28.71
C ALA A 2 -44.72 -18.90 -27.97
N GLU A 3 -43.47 -19.39 -28.04
CA GLU A 3 -42.11 -18.83 -27.76
C GLU A 3 -41.77 -18.63 -26.26
N SER A 4 -40.91 -19.54 -25.78
CA SER A 4 -39.76 -19.39 -24.86
C SER A 4 -39.82 -18.47 -23.63
N ALA A 5 -39.61 -19.07 -22.44
CA ALA A 5 -38.60 -18.60 -21.46
C ALA A 5 -38.39 -19.67 -20.36
N GLY A 6 -37.56 -20.67 -20.66
CA GLY A 6 -36.96 -21.51 -19.62
C GLY A 6 -35.85 -20.72 -18.94
N HIS A 7 -36.12 -20.23 -17.73
CA HIS A 7 -35.08 -19.66 -16.87
C HIS A 7 -34.34 -20.83 -16.21
N ASP A 8 -33.16 -21.14 -16.75
CA ASP A 8 -32.23 -22.12 -16.17
C ASP A 8 -31.41 -21.42 -15.06
N PRO A 9 -31.54 -21.80 -13.78
CA PRO A 9 -30.84 -21.14 -12.68
C PRO A 9 -29.43 -21.70 -12.45
N SER A 10 -28.80 -22.33 -13.45
CA SER A 10 -27.47 -22.94 -13.33
C SER A 10 -26.34 -22.13 -13.98
N ASP A 11 -26.37 -20.79 -13.85
CA ASP A 11 -25.15 -19.98 -14.02
C ASP A 11 -24.36 -19.96 -12.70
N VAL A 12 -23.79 -21.12 -12.37
CA VAL A 12 -22.76 -21.22 -11.33
C VAL A 12 -21.51 -20.63 -11.96
N GLY A 13 -21.24 -19.36 -11.62
CA GLY A 13 -20.06 -18.62 -12.03
C GLY A 13 -18.82 -19.53 -11.97
N THR A 14 -18.35 -19.90 -13.15
CA THR A 14 -17.17 -20.75 -13.32
C THR A 14 -15.99 -19.94 -12.80
N VAL A 15 -15.52 -20.26 -11.59
CA VAL A 15 -14.26 -19.73 -11.08
C VAL A 15 -13.21 -20.10 -12.14
N PRO A 16 -12.50 -19.13 -12.74
CA PRO A 16 -11.55 -19.45 -13.80
C PRO A 16 -10.53 -20.43 -13.24
N GLU A 17 -10.52 -21.63 -13.80
CA GLU A 17 -9.55 -22.67 -13.46
C GLU A 17 -8.15 -22.09 -13.73
N ILE A 18 -7.41 -21.81 -12.66
CA ILE A 18 -6.06 -21.27 -12.78
C ILE A 18 -5.22 -22.38 -13.40
N VAL A 19 -4.87 -22.23 -14.67
CA VAL A 19 -3.94 -23.13 -15.37
C VAL A 19 -2.59 -23.02 -14.65
N ARG A 20 -2.22 -24.08 -13.95
CA ARG A 20 -0.93 -24.19 -13.25
C ARG A 20 0.04 -24.99 -14.10
N PHE A 21 1.32 -24.63 -13.99
CA PHE A 21 2.39 -25.43 -14.57
C PHE A 21 2.51 -26.79 -13.87
N SER A 22 3.20 -27.74 -14.50
CA SER A 22 3.67 -28.91 -13.76
C SER A 22 4.57 -28.49 -12.60
N VAL A 23 4.67 -29.32 -11.56
CA VAL A 23 5.48 -29.00 -10.37
C VAL A 23 6.93 -28.75 -10.76
N GLU A 24 7.45 -29.53 -11.71
CA GLU A 24 8.81 -29.43 -12.22
C GLU A 24 9.03 -28.12 -13.01
N GLU A 25 8.10 -27.75 -13.90
CA GLU A 25 8.17 -26.50 -14.67
C GLU A 25 8.02 -25.27 -13.76
N GLU A 26 7.12 -25.31 -12.77
CA GLU A 26 6.95 -24.24 -11.78
C GLU A 26 8.23 -24.02 -10.99
N GLN A 27 8.86 -25.10 -10.52
CA GLN A 27 10.14 -25.01 -9.81
C GLN A 27 11.25 -24.44 -10.69
N ALA A 28 11.30 -24.80 -11.97
CA ALA A 28 12.27 -24.26 -12.92
C ALA A 28 12.08 -22.76 -13.14
N LEU A 29 10.83 -22.31 -13.37
CA LEU A 29 10.49 -20.89 -13.54
C LEU A 29 10.78 -20.08 -12.28
N LEU A 30 10.50 -20.64 -11.10
CA LEU A 30 10.80 -19.98 -9.83
C LEU A 30 12.32 -19.90 -9.57
N ALA A 31 13.08 -20.94 -9.93
CA ALA A 31 14.54 -20.93 -9.83
C ALA A 31 15.15 -19.88 -10.77
N GLU A 32 14.67 -19.79 -12.01
CA GLU A 32 15.06 -18.76 -12.97
C GLU A 32 14.77 -17.36 -12.44
N SER A 33 13.53 -17.12 -11.99
CA SER A 33 13.12 -15.85 -11.40
C SER A 33 13.99 -15.46 -10.20
N ASN A 34 14.33 -16.42 -9.33
CA ASN A 34 15.20 -16.18 -8.18
C ASN A 34 16.65 -15.86 -8.58
N SER A 35 17.18 -16.49 -9.64
CA SER A 35 18.49 -16.17 -10.19
C SER A 35 18.54 -14.74 -10.72
N ILE A 36 17.55 -14.34 -11.51
CA ILE A 36 17.45 -12.98 -12.05
C ILE A 36 17.29 -11.95 -10.92
N LYS A 37 16.47 -12.26 -9.91
CA LYS A 37 16.31 -11.42 -8.72
C LYS A 37 17.63 -11.25 -7.95
N ALA A 38 18.47 -12.28 -7.88
CA ALA A 38 19.78 -12.17 -7.23
C ALA A 38 20.70 -11.21 -8.00
N GLU A 39 20.71 -11.27 -9.34
CA GLU A 39 21.42 -10.28 -10.18
C GLU A 39 20.86 -8.87 -10.00
N ALA A 40 19.54 -8.72 -9.86
CA ALA A 40 18.93 -7.42 -9.58
C ALA A 40 19.34 -6.87 -8.21
N ASN A 41 19.47 -7.74 -7.20
CA ASN A 41 19.94 -7.34 -5.86
C ASN A 41 21.40 -6.84 -5.91
N THR A 42 22.29 -7.48 -6.69
CA THR A 42 23.69 -7.02 -6.79
C THR A 42 23.80 -5.65 -7.47
N LEU A 43 23.00 -5.41 -8.51
CA LEU A 43 22.88 -4.09 -9.15
C LEU A 43 22.31 -3.05 -8.18
N TYR A 44 21.30 -3.41 -7.41
CA TYR A 44 20.71 -2.53 -6.39
C TYR A 44 21.73 -2.12 -5.32
N SER A 45 22.53 -3.08 -4.81
CA SER A 45 23.62 -2.79 -3.87
C SER A 45 24.71 -1.92 -4.50
N SER A 46 24.93 -2.04 -5.81
CA SER A 46 25.83 -1.16 -6.58
C SER A 46 25.25 0.25 -6.84
N ARG A 47 24.05 0.56 -6.32
CA ARG A 47 23.27 1.78 -6.56
C ARG A 47 22.87 2.00 -8.03
N ASP A 48 22.94 0.96 -8.85
CA ASP A 48 22.48 0.99 -10.23
C ASP A 48 20.99 0.63 -10.30
N TYR A 49 20.15 1.59 -9.89
CA TYR A 49 18.72 1.35 -9.71
C TYR A 49 17.97 1.12 -11.01
N GLU A 50 18.39 1.73 -12.12
CA GLU A 50 17.75 1.58 -13.42
C GLU A 50 17.95 0.17 -13.99
N ASN A 51 19.20 -0.32 -13.98
CA ASN A 51 19.48 -1.69 -14.43
C ASN A 51 18.93 -2.73 -13.45
N ALA A 52 18.96 -2.46 -12.14
CA ALA A 52 18.31 -3.30 -11.14
C ALA A 52 16.81 -3.44 -11.41
N LEU A 53 16.12 -2.33 -11.72
CA LEU A 53 14.69 -2.33 -12.02
C LEU A 53 14.38 -3.17 -13.26
N ALA A 54 15.13 -3.00 -14.36
CA ALA A 54 14.96 -3.80 -15.57
C ALA A 54 15.14 -5.31 -15.29
N LYS A 55 16.09 -5.68 -14.42
CA LYS A 55 16.28 -7.08 -14.00
C LYS A 55 15.13 -7.57 -13.11
N TYR A 56 14.60 -6.76 -12.20
CA TYR A 56 13.42 -7.15 -11.43
C TYR A 56 12.17 -7.31 -12.30
N GLU A 57 12.00 -6.47 -13.33
CA GLU A 57 10.91 -6.60 -14.32
C GLU A 57 11.02 -7.92 -15.11
N HIS A 58 12.24 -8.35 -15.44
CA HIS A 58 12.46 -9.66 -16.01
C HIS A 58 12.13 -10.78 -15.01
N ALA A 59 12.61 -10.68 -13.77
CA ALA A 59 12.35 -11.68 -12.72
C ALA A 59 10.85 -11.87 -12.45
N ILE A 60 10.06 -10.79 -12.40
CA ILE A 60 8.62 -10.88 -12.17
C ILE A 60 7.87 -11.42 -13.39
N SER A 61 8.42 -11.25 -14.59
CA SER A 61 7.84 -11.79 -15.83
C SER A 61 8.06 -13.31 -15.93
N SER A 62 9.21 -13.82 -15.48
CA SER A 62 9.47 -15.27 -15.39
C SER A 62 8.74 -15.96 -14.24
N CYS A 63 8.26 -15.20 -13.24
CA CYS A 63 7.54 -15.75 -12.08
C CYS A 63 6.05 -15.98 -12.39
N PRO A 64 5.52 -17.23 -12.25
CA PRO A 64 4.11 -17.53 -12.45
C PRO A 64 3.18 -16.58 -11.67
N ASN A 65 2.10 -16.12 -12.30
CA ASN A 65 1.24 -15.05 -11.79
C ASN A 65 0.52 -15.39 -10.47
N TYR A 66 0.26 -16.67 -10.22
CA TYR A 66 -0.40 -17.19 -9.03
C TYR A 66 0.54 -17.37 -7.82
N LEU A 67 1.86 -17.20 -8.01
CA LEU A 67 2.83 -17.22 -6.90
C LEU A 67 2.90 -15.86 -6.20
N HIS A 68 1.84 -15.56 -5.44
CA HIS A 68 1.62 -14.24 -4.88
C HIS A 68 2.73 -13.76 -3.92
N TYR A 69 3.26 -14.65 -3.08
CA TYR A 69 4.34 -14.29 -2.14
C TYR A 69 5.64 -13.94 -2.89
N GLU A 70 6.04 -14.79 -3.82
CA GLU A 70 7.28 -14.69 -4.60
C GLU A 70 7.27 -13.40 -5.42
N ARG A 71 6.12 -13.10 -6.05
CA ARG A 71 5.90 -11.83 -6.77
C ARG A 71 5.91 -10.62 -5.83
N ALA A 72 5.30 -10.71 -4.66
CA ALA A 72 5.29 -9.62 -3.68
C ALA A 72 6.70 -9.28 -3.17
N VAL A 73 7.59 -10.27 -3.03
CA VAL A 73 9.01 -10.04 -2.71
C VAL A 73 9.68 -9.18 -3.78
N ILE A 74 9.53 -9.55 -5.05
CA ILE A 74 10.14 -8.83 -6.19
C ILE A 74 9.57 -7.41 -6.28
N GLN A 75 8.24 -7.27 -6.23
CA GLN A 75 7.57 -5.98 -6.26
C GLN A 75 7.99 -5.08 -5.10
N SER A 76 8.15 -5.63 -3.89
CA SER A 76 8.61 -4.85 -2.75
C SER A 76 10.01 -4.28 -3.01
N ASN A 77 10.92 -5.04 -3.63
CA ASN A 77 12.25 -4.56 -4.00
C ASN A 77 12.23 -3.55 -5.16
N MET A 78 11.38 -3.74 -6.16
CA MET A 78 11.14 -2.74 -7.22
C MET A 78 10.67 -1.40 -6.64
N ALA A 79 9.75 -1.43 -5.66
CA ALA A 79 9.32 -0.22 -4.95
C ALA A 79 10.48 0.47 -4.20
N ALA A 80 11.45 -0.30 -3.70
CA ALA A 80 12.67 0.28 -3.12
C ALA A 80 13.50 1.02 -4.18
N CYS A 81 13.65 0.46 -5.39
CA CYS A 81 14.35 1.13 -6.49
C CYS A 81 13.67 2.47 -6.82
N HIS A 82 12.35 2.47 -7.00
CA HIS A 82 11.60 3.70 -7.29
C HIS A 82 11.69 4.75 -6.17
N LEU A 83 11.82 4.33 -4.91
CA LEU A 83 12.06 5.27 -3.80
C LEU A 83 13.44 5.94 -3.90
N GLN A 84 14.48 5.20 -4.31
CA GLN A 84 15.82 5.76 -4.47
C GLN A 84 15.91 6.70 -5.67
N THR A 85 15.11 6.47 -6.70
CA THR A 85 15.02 7.34 -7.89
C THR A 85 13.93 8.40 -7.77
N GLU A 86 13.33 8.59 -6.59
CA GLU A 86 12.26 9.58 -6.32
C GLU A 86 11.02 9.46 -7.23
N GLN A 87 10.78 8.28 -7.79
CA GLN A 87 9.61 7.99 -8.63
C GLN A 87 8.41 7.61 -7.75
N TRP A 88 7.88 8.58 -7.01
CA TRP A 88 6.87 8.34 -5.97
C TRP A 88 5.62 7.63 -6.48
N ALA A 89 5.09 8.03 -7.64
CA ALA A 89 3.88 7.43 -8.20
C ALA A 89 4.04 5.94 -8.52
N GLU A 90 5.16 5.56 -9.15
CA GLU A 90 5.44 4.15 -9.46
C GLU A 90 5.78 3.36 -8.18
N ALA A 91 6.50 3.95 -7.22
CA ALA A 91 6.72 3.32 -5.92
C ALA A 91 5.40 2.98 -5.20
N ILE A 92 4.42 3.90 -5.20
CA ILE A 92 3.09 3.68 -4.60
C ILE A 92 2.35 2.55 -5.31
N LYS A 93 2.35 2.58 -6.65
CA LYS A 93 1.67 1.59 -7.49
C LYS A 93 2.25 0.19 -7.30
N ILE A 94 3.57 0.04 -7.36
CA ILE A 94 4.25 -1.24 -7.21
C ILE A 94 4.14 -1.78 -5.77
N ALA A 95 4.29 -0.93 -4.75
CA ALA A 95 4.10 -1.35 -3.36
C ALA A 95 2.65 -1.77 -3.07
N SER A 96 1.66 -1.12 -3.70
CA SER A 96 0.26 -1.54 -3.61
C SER A 96 0.03 -2.91 -4.24
N LYS A 97 0.58 -3.16 -5.44
CA LYS A 97 0.52 -4.50 -6.07
C LYS A 97 1.10 -5.60 -5.17
N ALA A 98 2.19 -5.31 -4.45
CA ALA A 98 2.78 -6.26 -3.50
C ALA A 98 1.82 -6.58 -2.35
N LEU A 99 1.16 -5.56 -1.79
CA LEU A 99 0.18 -5.73 -0.72
C LEU A 99 -1.08 -6.45 -1.20
N ASP A 100 -1.58 -6.13 -2.39
CA ASP A 100 -2.73 -6.78 -3.00
C ASP A 100 -2.44 -8.27 -3.26
N GLY A 101 -1.23 -8.61 -3.74
CA GLY A 101 -0.79 -9.99 -3.88
C GLY A 101 -0.77 -10.74 -2.54
N LEU A 102 -0.25 -10.12 -1.48
CA LEU A 102 -0.28 -10.73 -0.14
C LEU A 102 -1.71 -10.90 0.41
N VAL A 103 -2.64 -9.99 0.09
CA VAL A 103 -4.06 -10.15 0.45
C VAL A 103 -4.68 -11.30 -0.33
N GLU A 104 -4.34 -11.47 -1.60
CA GLU A 104 -4.84 -12.59 -2.40
C GLU A 104 -4.32 -13.94 -1.88
N LEU A 105 -3.05 -14.00 -1.49
CA LEU A 105 -2.46 -15.17 -0.82
C LEU A 105 -3.23 -15.57 0.45
N GLU A 106 -3.67 -14.59 1.25
CA GLU A 106 -4.45 -14.86 2.46
C GLU A 106 -5.84 -15.42 2.17
N LYS A 107 -6.42 -15.10 1.00
CA LYS A 107 -7.69 -15.68 0.56
C LYS A 107 -7.50 -17.11 0.06
N THR A 108 -6.43 -17.37 -0.69
CA THR A 108 -6.17 -18.70 -1.25
C THR A 108 -5.70 -19.69 -0.20
N ASP A 109 -4.92 -19.23 0.79
CA ASP A 109 -4.34 -20.07 1.85
C ASP A 109 -4.54 -19.47 3.25
N PRO A 110 -5.76 -19.57 3.83
CA PRO A 110 -6.08 -19.00 5.14
C PRO A 110 -5.20 -19.52 6.30
N GLY A 111 -4.57 -20.69 6.14
CA GLY A 111 -3.64 -21.24 7.13
C GLY A 111 -2.34 -20.44 7.29
N LEU A 112 -2.01 -19.60 6.30
CA LEU A 112 -0.82 -18.74 6.27
C LEU A 112 -1.04 -17.35 6.91
N CYS A 113 -2.23 -17.05 7.42
CA CYS A 113 -2.53 -15.79 8.11
C CYS A 113 -2.89 -16.01 9.59
N ASN A 114 -2.29 -15.21 10.48
CA ASN A 114 -2.80 -15.04 11.84
C ASN A 114 -3.83 -13.90 11.78
N SER A 115 -5.12 -14.25 11.75
CA SER A 115 -6.18 -13.26 11.86
C SER A 115 -6.03 -12.49 13.19
N MET A 116 -5.80 -11.18 13.09
CA MET A 116 -5.86 -10.27 14.23
C MET A 116 -7.31 -10.13 14.67
N SER A 117 -7.75 -11.05 15.53
CA SER A 117 -8.96 -10.90 16.34
C SER A 117 -8.64 -11.18 17.81
N ASN A 118 -8.73 -10.11 18.61
CA ASN A 118 -8.74 -10.06 20.08
C ASN A 118 -7.46 -10.39 20.89
N SER A 119 -7.00 -9.38 21.64
CA SER A 119 -6.61 -9.46 23.06
C SER A 119 -6.37 -8.02 23.54
N LYS A 120 -7.26 -7.40 24.33
CA LYS A 120 -7.43 -7.59 25.78
C LYS A 120 -6.10 -7.82 26.49
N LYS A 121 -5.67 -6.76 27.18
CA LYS A 121 -4.53 -6.66 28.10
C LYS A 121 -4.28 -7.96 28.86
N SER A 122 -3.03 -8.41 28.84
CA SER A 122 -2.40 -9.03 30.01
C SER A 122 -0.94 -8.58 30.08
N ASP A 123 -0.65 -8.01 31.24
CA ASP A 123 0.62 -7.52 31.73
C ASP A 123 1.51 -8.69 32.16
N SER A 124 2.79 -8.68 31.80
CA SER A 124 3.91 -9.09 32.66
C SER A 124 5.25 -8.96 31.93
N SER A 125 6.15 -8.31 32.65
CA SER A 125 7.57 -8.11 32.42
C SER A 125 8.36 -9.41 32.38
N ASP A 126 9.40 -9.48 31.55
CA ASP A 126 10.75 -9.86 31.99
C ASP A 126 11.82 -9.37 30.99
N LYS A 127 12.97 -8.97 31.57
CA LYS A 127 14.16 -8.39 30.92
C LYS A 127 15.20 -9.46 30.61
N GLU A 128 15.96 -9.25 29.52
CA GLU A 128 17.45 -9.34 29.37
C GLU A 128 17.77 -9.49 27.86
N SER A 129 18.24 -8.45 27.16
CA SER A 129 19.61 -7.92 27.00
C SER A 129 20.52 -8.69 26.01
N SER A 130 20.76 -8.09 24.83
CA SER A 130 22.10 -8.01 24.19
C SER A 130 22.11 -6.95 23.07
N GLU A 131 23.19 -6.15 23.07
CA GLU A 131 23.58 -5.09 22.10
C GLU A 131 23.80 -5.67 20.68
N ALA A 132 23.78 -4.92 19.56
CA ALA A 132 24.28 -3.58 19.32
C ALA A 132 23.68 -2.89 18.06
N SER A 133 23.70 -1.55 18.14
CA SER A 133 23.80 -0.49 17.10
C SER A 133 23.19 -0.65 15.71
N PHE A 134 22.29 0.28 15.36
CA PHE A 134 22.21 0.83 14.00
C PHE A 134 21.90 2.33 14.04
N THR A 135 22.84 3.08 13.49
CA THR A 135 22.75 4.47 13.01
C THR A 135 22.27 4.44 11.56
N ASP A 136 21.19 5.15 11.25
CA ASP A 136 20.98 5.68 9.90
C ASP A 136 22.07 6.76 9.60
N PRO A 137 22.41 7.11 8.35
CA PRO A 137 21.68 6.87 7.09
C PRO A 137 22.59 6.43 5.91
N ASP A 138 22.00 6.18 4.75
CA ASP A 138 22.68 6.07 3.45
C ASP A 138 23.76 4.99 3.25
N GLY A 139 23.40 3.99 2.45
CA GLY A 139 24.35 3.31 1.60
C GLY A 139 24.62 1.86 1.96
N VAL A 140 24.30 1.01 0.98
CA VAL A 140 24.96 -0.26 0.65
C VAL A 140 25.19 -1.21 1.83
N ASP A 141 24.27 -2.16 2.00
CA ASP A 141 24.58 -3.37 2.76
C ASP A 141 24.91 -4.49 1.77
N ASP A 142 26.22 -4.69 1.60
CA ASP A 142 26.80 -5.93 1.11
C ASP A 142 26.51 -7.05 2.11
N GLU A 143 25.74 -8.04 1.68
CA GLU A 143 25.43 -9.23 2.46
C GLU A 143 26.67 -10.15 2.48
N ILE A 144 27.43 -10.13 3.57
CA ILE A 144 28.60 -11.00 3.77
C ILE A 144 28.11 -12.44 3.98
N ILE A 145 28.17 -13.25 2.92
CA ILE A 145 27.90 -14.68 2.97
C ILE A 145 29.11 -15.40 3.61
N SER A 146 28.96 -15.82 4.86
CA SER A 146 29.96 -16.64 5.56
C SER A 146 29.97 -18.08 5.02
N SER A 147 31.05 -18.45 4.31
CA SER A 147 31.26 -19.72 3.61
C SER A 147 31.67 -20.90 4.52
N GLY A 148 31.12 -21.00 5.74
CA GLY A 148 31.66 -21.85 6.81
C GLY A 148 30.87 -23.10 7.21
N ALA A 149 29.84 -23.55 6.48
CA ALA A 149 28.88 -24.56 6.97
C ALA A 149 28.96 -25.96 6.30
N SER A 150 30.12 -26.41 5.82
CA SER A 150 30.22 -27.66 5.01
C SER A 150 30.44 -28.96 5.79
N ARG A 151 30.31 -29.00 7.13
CA ARG A 151 30.65 -30.21 7.93
C ARG A 151 29.68 -30.61 9.06
N ALA A 152 28.43 -30.15 9.05
CA ALA A 152 27.42 -30.65 9.97
C ALA A 152 26.63 -31.81 9.34
N ALA A 153 26.40 -32.89 10.11
CA ALA A 153 25.50 -33.98 9.74
C ALA A 153 24.08 -33.43 9.46
N PRO A 154 23.24 -34.14 8.66
CA PRO A 154 21.90 -33.66 8.33
C PRO A 154 21.09 -33.52 9.62
N ALA A 155 20.72 -32.28 9.97
CA ALA A 155 19.80 -32.05 11.07
C ALA A 155 18.44 -32.72 10.75
N PRO A 156 17.74 -33.29 11.73
CA PRO A 156 16.40 -33.80 11.52
C PRO A 156 15.53 -32.69 10.90
N SER A 157 14.74 -33.04 9.89
CA SER A 157 13.82 -32.12 9.23
C SER A 157 12.99 -31.39 10.28
N PRO A 158 13.03 -30.06 10.33
CA PRO A 158 12.34 -29.31 11.38
C PRO A 158 10.82 -29.58 11.26
N PRO A 159 10.10 -29.64 12.40
CA PRO A 159 8.69 -30.05 12.42
C PRO A 159 7.86 -29.16 11.49
N GLN A 160 6.88 -29.70 10.76
CA GLN A 160 6.13 -28.93 9.73
C GLN A 160 5.53 -27.59 10.22
N ASN A 161 5.22 -27.47 11.52
CA ASN A 161 4.82 -26.22 12.15
C ASN A 161 5.88 -25.10 12.02
N SER A 162 7.17 -25.44 11.92
CA SER A 162 8.24 -24.48 11.74
C SER A 162 8.23 -23.87 10.35
N PHE A 163 7.98 -24.63 9.28
CA PHE A 163 7.96 -24.10 7.91
C PHE A 163 6.81 -23.11 7.70
N LEU A 164 5.61 -23.45 8.21
CA LEU A 164 4.46 -22.55 8.15
C LEU A 164 4.70 -21.28 8.96
N GLU A 165 5.29 -21.39 10.17
CA GLU A 165 5.60 -20.20 10.98
C GLU A 165 6.70 -19.33 10.34
N THR A 166 7.72 -19.95 9.72
CA THR A 166 8.72 -19.23 8.92
C THR A 166 8.06 -18.50 7.76
N ARG A 167 7.19 -19.17 6.98
CA ARG A 167 6.49 -18.54 5.86
C ARG A 167 5.58 -17.39 6.33
N LYS A 168 4.90 -17.56 7.47
CA LYS A 168 4.13 -16.48 8.12
C LYS A 168 5.00 -15.28 8.49
N ALA A 169 6.16 -15.53 9.11
CA ALA A 169 7.11 -14.49 9.47
C ALA A 169 7.64 -13.75 8.24
N ASP A 170 7.93 -14.49 7.16
CA ASP A 170 8.37 -13.92 5.90
C ASP A 170 7.30 -13.07 5.23
N ILE A 171 6.05 -13.55 5.18
CA ILE A 171 4.89 -12.78 4.68
C ILE A 171 4.74 -11.48 5.49
N ARG A 172 4.81 -11.55 6.82
CA ARG A 172 4.76 -10.37 7.70
C ARG A 172 5.89 -9.39 7.37
N ARG A 173 7.12 -9.88 7.18
CA ARG A 173 8.29 -9.04 6.84
C ARG A 173 8.10 -8.32 5.51
N ILE A 174 7.61 -9.01 4.47
CA ILE A 174 7.36 -8.39 3.16
C ILE A 174 6.21 -7.38 3.25
N ARG A 175 5.15 -7.68 4.00
CA ARG A 175 4.05 -6.74 4.26
C ARG A 175 4.54 -5.47 4.95
N THR A 176 5.34 -5.59 6.01
CA THR A 176 5.94 -4.45 6.71
C THR A 176 6.77 -3.60 5.75
N LYS A 177 7.65 -4.22 4.96
CA LYS A 177 8.47 -3.51 3.96
C LYS A 177 7.61 -2.78 2.92
N ALA A 178 6.59 -3.45 2.37
CA ALA A 178 5.74 -2.85 1.34
C ALA A 178 4.90 -1.68 1.90
N LEU A 179 4.37 -1.80 3.13
CA LEU A 179 3.67 -0.71 3.80
C LEU A 179 4.60 0.48 4.07
N LEU A 180 5.80 0.26 4.62
CA LEU A 180 6.77 1.33 4.87
C LEU A 180 7.16 2.06 3.58
N ARG A 181 7.38 1.29 2.50
CA ARG A 181 7.74 1.84 1.19
C ARG A 181 6.60 2.67 0.60
N ARG A 182 5.36 2.16 0.65
CA ARG A 182 4.16 2.88 0.18
C ARG A 182 3.89 4.14 1.00
N ALA A 183 3.99 4.04 2.32
CA ALA A 183 3.78 5.16 3.23
C ALA A 183 4.80 6.27 2.99
N ARG A 184 6.09 5.93 2.84
CA ARG A 184 7.14 6.89 2.47
C ARG A 184 6.85 7.55 1.13
N ALA A 185 6.58 6.77 0.09
CA ALA A 185 6.31 7.33 -1.24
C ALA A 185 5.07 8.26 -1.24
N ARG A 186 4.01 7.90 -0.51
CA ARG A 186 2.83 8.74 -0.33
C ARG A 186 3.12 10.03 0.44
N SER A 187 3.95 9.97 1.49
CA SER A 187 4.38 11.15 2.26
C SER A 187 5.16 12.15 1.42
N GLU A 188 5.98 11.67 0.48
CA GLU A 188 6.77 12.50 -0.44
C GLU A 188 5.96 13.00 -1.63
N ALA A 189 5.07 12.17 -2.19
CA ALA A 189 4.17 12.57 -3.27
C ALA A 189 3.28 13.76 -2.87
N GLY A 190 2.90 13.83 -1.60
CA GLY A 190 2.11 14.94 -1.07
C GLY A 190 0.68 14.98 -1.63
N GLY A 191 -0.02 16.08 -1.37
CA GLY A 191 -1.44 16.18 -1.67
C GLY A 191 -2.30 15.37 -0.69
N TRP A 192 -3.58 15.75 -0.59
CA TRP A 192 -4.46 15.26 0.46
C TRP A 192 -4.64 13.74 0.40
N GLN A 193 -4.91 13.19 -0.79
CA GLN A 193 -5.14 11.76 -0.96
C GLN A 193 -3.94 10.90 -0.57
N HIS A 194 -2.72 11.31 -0.97
CA HIS A 194 -1.53 10.54 -0.61
C HIS A 194 -1.17 10.71 0.86
N LEU A 195 -1.22 11.92 1.42
CA LEU A 195 -0.92 12.12 2.84
C LEU A 195 -1.89 11.36 3.76
N ALA A 196 -3.19 11.35 3.43
CA ALA A 196 -4.17 10.53 4.14
C ALA A 196 -3.86 9.03 4.02
N GLY A 197 -3.54 8.55 2.81
CA GLY A 197 -3.13 7.16 2.61
C GLY A 197 -1.83 6.79 3.32
N ALA A 198 -0.88 7.72 3.46
CA ALA A 198 0.35 7.52 4.23
C ALA A 198 0.03 7.34 5.73
N GLU A 199 -0.87 8.14 6.27
CA GLU A 199 -1.33 7.97 7.66
C GLU A 199 -1.97 6.61 7.89
N GLU A 200 -2.80 6.14 6.97
CA GLU A 200 -3.41 4.81 7.06
C GLU A 200 -2.34 3.71 7.08
N ASP A 201 -1.36 3.76 6.19
CA ASP A 201 -0.26 2.80 6.14
C ASP A 201 0.54 2.80 7.45
N TYR A 202 0.89 3.97 8.00
CA TYR A 202 1.61 4.07 9.27
C TYR A 202 0.75 3.64 10.48
N LYS A 203 -0.57 3.89 10.46
CA LYS A 203 -1.50 3.38 11.48
C LYS A 203 -1.54 1.86 11.45
N THR A 204 -1.61 1.24 10.27
CA THR A 204 -1.52 -0.21 10.12
C THR A 204 -0.19 -0.75 10.65
N LEU A 205 0.94 -0.12 10.32
CA LEU A 205 2.25 -0.52 10.83
C LEU A 205 2.35 -0.43 12.36
N SER A 206 1.73 0.57 12.98
CA SER A 206 1.74 0.75 14.44
C SER A 206 1.00 -0.36 15.20
N THR A 207 0.10 -1.09 14.54
CA THR A 207 -0.65 -2.21 15.14
C THR A 207 -0.06 -3.57 14.80
N MET A 208 0.94 -3.63 13.90
CA MET A 208 1.59 -4.89 13.53
C MET A 208 2.59 -5.36 14.59
N PRO A 209 2.54 -6.63 15.01
CA PRO A 209 3.55 -7.19 15.91
C PRO A 209 4.90 -7.38 15.19
N GLY A 210 5.99 -7.28 15.94
CA GLY A 210 7.34 -7.63 15.44
C GLY A 210 8.01 -6.57 14.56
N LEU A 211 7.59 -5.31 14.66
CA LEU A 211 8.27 -4.21 13.99
C LEU A 211 9.65 -3.93 14.64
N GLY A 212 10.67 -3.70 13.81
CA GLY A 212 12.02 -3.36 14.29
C GLY A 212 12.05 -2.00 15.00
N ALA A 213 13.02 -1.80 15.91
CA ALA A 213 13.13 -0.56 16.69
C ALA A 213 13.30 0.70 15.81
N ALA A 214 14.04 0.60 14.71
CA ALA A 214 14.19 1.68 13.74
C ALA A 214 12.85 2.02 13.05
N ASP A 215 12.15 1.00 12.56
CA ASP A 215 10.85 1.15 11.92
C ASP A 215 9.82 1.75 12.88
N LEU A 216 9.79 1.32 14.15
CA LEU A 216 8.92 1.88 15.18
C LEU A 216 9.15 3.38 15.39
N ARG A 217 10.41 3.81 15.46
CA ARG A 217 10.74 5.24 15.57
C ARG A 217 10.25 6.02 14.37
N THR A 218 10.46 5.49 13.17
CA THR A 218 9.96 6.09 11.92
C THR A 218 8.44 6.21 11.93
N VAL A 219 7.72 5.13 12.25
CA VAL A 219 6.25 5.11 12.31
C VAL A 219 5.74 6.14 13.33
N GLN A 220 6.29 6.16 14.55
CA GLN A 220 5.88 7.11 15.59
C GLN A 220 6.14 8.56 15.18
N SER A 221 7.30 8.83 14.57
CA SER A 221 7.64 10.15 14.06
C SER A 221 6.65 10.61 13.00
N GLN A 222 6.37 9.75 12.01
CA GLN A 222 5.46 10.04 10.90
C GLN A 222 4.02 10.25 11.36
N LEU A 223 3.54 9.46 12.33
CA LEU A 223 2.21 9.62 12.92
C LEU A 223 2.04 10.93 13.71
N ARG A 224 3.14 11.57 14.13
CA ARG A 224 3.10 12.91 14.73
C ARG A 224 3.12 14.01 13.68
N THR A 225 3.84 13.82 12.57
CA THR A 225 4.07 14.87 11.56
C THR A 225 3.04 14.91 10.44
N LEU A 226 2.45 13.77 10.08
CA LEU A 226 1.51 13.69 8.95
C LEU A 226 0.14 14.33 9.23
N PRO A 227 -0.53 14.12 10.37
CA PRO A 227 -1.86 14.68 10.60
C PRO A 227 -2.02 16.18 10.34
N PRO A 228 -1.13 17.07 10.81
CA PRO A 228 -1.24 18.49 10.48
C PRO A 228 -0.99 18.78 8.99
N ARG A 229 -0.10 18.04 8.32
CA ARG A 229 0.15 18.18 6.87
C ARG A 229 -1.07 17.74 6.06
N THR A 230 -1.68 16.62 6.42
CA THR A 230 -2.90 16.10 5.76
C THR A 230 -4.05 17.08 5.90
N LYS A 231 -4.27 17.63 7.10
CA LYS A 231 -5.32 18.63 7.33
C LYS A 231 -5.09 19.91 6.52
N ALA A 232 -3.85 20.40 6.48
CA ALA A 232 -3.52 21.57 5.67
C ALA A 232 -3.72 21.32 4.16
N ALA A 233 -3.33 20.14 3.67
CA ALA A 233 -3.56 19.75 2.28
C ALA A 233 -5.06 19.59 1.96
N GLN A 234 -5.83 18.99 2.88
CA GLN A 234 -7.28 18.85 2.76
C GLN A 234 -7.97 20.21 2.64
N GLU A 235 -7.67 21.16 3.53
CA GLU A 235 -8.27 22.50 3.51
C GLU A 235 -7.93 23.25 2.22
N LYS A 236 -6.67 23.17 1.78
CA LYS A 236 -6.20 23.80 0.54
C LYS A 236 -6.91 23.22 -0.69
N GLU A 237 -6.87 21.91 -0.87
CA GLU A 237 -7.47 21.25 -2.04
C GLU A 237 -8.99 21.38 -2.05
N MET A 238 -9.64 21.30 -0.89
CA MET A 238 -11.08 21.52 -0.78
C MET A 238 -11.46 22.96 -1.15
N SER A 239 -10.66 23.96 -0.73
CA SER A 239 -10.87 25.36 -1.12
C SER A 239 -10.71 25.56 -2.63
N GLU A 240 -9.69 24.96 -3.24
CA GLU A 240 -9.48 25.02 -4.69
C GLU A 240 -10.59 24.32 -5.46
N MET A 241 -11.05 23.15 -5.01
CA MET A 241 -12.17 22.41 -5.60
C MET A 241 -13.48 23.19 -5.47
N TRP A 242 -13.74 23.80 -4.31
CA TRP A 242 -14.89 24.66 -4.10
C TRP A 242 -14.85 25.87 -5.04
N GLY A 243 -13.70 26.52 -5.18
CA GLY A 243 -13.53 27.63 -6.13
C GLY A 243 -13.79 27.23 -7.58
N LYS A 244 -13.32 26.05 -8.02
CA LYS A 244 -13.60 25.51 -9.35
C LYS A 244 -15.09 25.20 -9.55
N LEU A 245 -15.73 24.59 -8.55
CA LEU A 245 -17.17 24.28 -8.58
C LEU A 245 -18.01 25.55 -8.63
N LYS A 246 -17.61 26.57 -7.85
CA LYS A 246 -18.21 27.90 -7.85
C LYS A 246 -18.10 28.55 -9.23
N THR A 247 -16.91 28.55 -9.82
CA THR A 247 -16.65 29.10 -11.16
C THR A 247 -17.48 28.39 -12.23
N LEU A 248 -17.58 27.06 -12.16
CA LEU A 248 -18.41 26.28 -13.09
C LEU A 248 -19.90 26.60 -12.91
N GLY A 249 -20.37 26.67 -11.67
CA GLY A 249 -21.74 27.06 -11.33
C GLY A 249 -22.08 28.46 -11.83
N ASP A 250 -21.19 29.42 -11.60
CA ASP A 250 -21.32 30.79 -12.09
C ASP A 250 -21.34 30.84 -13.62
N GLY A 251 -20.58 29.99 -14.32
CA GLY A 251 -20.64 29.87 -15.78
C GLY A 251 -22.02 29.45 -16.29
N ILE A 252 -22.71 28.54 -15.59
CA ILE A 252 -24.08 28.10 -15.90
C ILE A 252 -25.11 29.17 -15.52
N LEU A 253 -24.88 29.88 -14.42
CA LEU A 253 -25.83 30.84 -13.84
C LEU A 253 -25.75 32.24 -14.45
N LYS A 254 -24.60 32.62 -15.01
CA LYS A 254 -24.35 33.95 -15.58
C LYS A 254 -25.32 34.34 -16.71
N PRO A 255 -25.71 33.45 -17.66
CA PRO A 255 -26.74 33.76 -18.66
C PRO A 255 -28.12 34.10 -18.06
N PHE A 256 -28.36 33.71 -16.79
CA PHE A 256 -29.58 34.01 -16.05
C PHE A 256 -29.44 35.21 -15.10
N GLY A 257 -28.31 35.92 -15.12
CA GLY A 257 -28.04 37.02 -14.19
C GLY A 257 -27.81 36.56 -12.75
N LEU A 258 -27.48 35.27 -12.55
CA LEU A 258 -27.30 34.66 -11.24
C LEU A 258 -25.84 34.31 -10.98
N SER A 259 -25.50 34.17 -9.69
CA SER A 259 -24.24 33.60 -9.22
C SER A 259 -24.51 32.61 -8.09
N THR A 260 -23.61 31.68 -7.90
CA THR A 260 -23.50 30.81 -6.73
C THR A 260 -23.47 31.57 -5.40
N ASP A 261 -23.02 32.85 -5.37
CA ASP A 261 -23.09 33.69 -4.16
C ASP A 261 -24.52 34.12 -3.81
N ASN A 262 -25.42 34.13 -4.79
CA ASN A 262 -26.83 34.49 -4.57
C ASN A 262 -27.53 33.44 -3.70
N PHE A 263 -26.99 32.22 -3.59
CA PHE A 263 -27.57 31.10 -2.84
C PHE A 263 -26.82 30.91 -1.52
N GLN A 264 -27.25 31.59 -0.45
CA GLN A 264 -26.65 31.49 0.87
C GLN A 264 -27.32 30.40 1.70
N MET A 265 -26.54 29.43 2.19
CA MET A 265 -27.04 28.49 3.20
C MET A 265 -27.05 29.13 4.58
N VAL A 266 -28.20 29.12 5.24
CA VAL A 266 -28.38 29.52 6.63
C VAL A 266 -28.74 28.28 7.44
N LYS A 267 -27.98 28.02 8.51
CA LYS A 267 -28.27 26.93 9.44
C LYS A 267 -29.19 27.44 10.55
N ASP A 268 -30.36 26.82 10.71
CA ASP A 268 -31.27 27.15 11.81
C ASP A 268 -30.78 26.48 13.11
N GLY A 269 -30.35 27.29 14.07
CA GLY A 269 -29.76 26.83 15.33
C GLY A 269 -30.70 26.04 16.24
N LYS A 270 -32.02 26.05 15.99
CA LYS A 270 -33.02 25.35 16.82
C LYS A 270 -33.41 23.97 16.29
N THR A 271 -33.52 23.82 14.99
CA THR A 271 -33.96 22.57 14.34
C THR A 271 -32.81 21.78 13.72
N GLY A 272 -31.62 22.40 13.59
CA GLY A 272 -30.48 21.80 12.91
C GLY A 272 -30.65 21.69 11.39
N GLY A 273 -31.77 22.19 10.85
CA GLY A 273 -32.08 22.20 9.42
C GLY A 273 -31.25 23.23 8.65
N TYR A 274 -30.97 22.93 7.39
CA TYR A 274 -30.34 23.84 6.44
C TYR A 274 -31.43 24.49 5.58
N SER A 275 -31.55 25.82 5.59
CA SER A 275 -32.37 26.58 4.64
C SER A 275 -31.49 27.33 3.65
N MET A 276 -31.91 27.40 2.39
CA MET A 276 -31.24 28.19 1.35
C MET A 276 -31.97 29.51 1.19
N ASN A 277 -31.29 30.61 1.46
CA ASN A 277 -31.77 31.97 1.20
C ASN A 277 -31.20 32.45 -0.13
N PHE A 278 -32.09 32.99 -0.97
CA PHE A 278 -31.71 33.60 -2.22
C PHE A 278 -31.59 35.12 -2.04
N THR A 279 -30.43 35.69 -2.38
CA THR A 279 -30.18 37.13 -2.43
C THR A 279 -30.08 37.56 -3.89
N SER A 280 -31.02 38.37 -4.35
CA SER A 280 -30.96 38.98 -5.68
C SER A 280 -29.86 40.03 -5.66
N GLY A 281 -28.77 39.82 -6.41
CA GLY A 281 -27.76 40.84 -6.67
C GLY A 281 -28.44 42.06 -7.32
N GLY A 282 -28.62 43.12 -6.54
CA GLY A 282 -29.52 44.22 -6.89
C GLY A 282 -29.01 45.10 -8.03
N GLU A 283 -29.84 45.29 -9.05
CA GLU A 283 -29.87 46.57 -9.77
C GLU A 283 -30.56 47.60 -8.86
N SER A 284 -29.77 48.51 -8.30
CA SER A 284 -30.26 49.75 -7.69
C SER A 284 -29.71 50.94 -8.48
N SER A 285 -30.45 51.35 -9.52
CA SER A 285 -30.34 52.66 -10.19
C SER A 285 -31.45 52.74 -11.26
N LYS A 286 -32.35 53.71 -11.36
CA LYS A 286 -32.46 55.08 -10.85
C LYS A 286 -33.95 55.44 -10.76
N SER A 287 -34.31 56.20 -9.74
CA SER A 287 -35.52 57.01 -9.71
C SER A 287 -35.54 58.01 -10.86
N SER A 288 -36.67 58.15 -11.55
CA SER A 288 -37.07 59.32 -12.32
C SER A 288 -38.48 59.70 -11.94
#